data_AF-A0A1S2LMX9-F1
#
_entry.id   AF-A0A1S2LMX9-F1
#
_cell.length_a   1.000
_cell.length_b   1.000
_cell.length_c   1.000
_cell.angle_alpha   90.00
_cell.angle_beta   90.00
_cell.angle_gamma   90.00
#
_symmetry.space_group_name_H-M   'P 1'
#
loop_
_entity.id
_entity.type
_entity.pdbx_description
1 polymer ?
#
loop_
_entity_poly.entity_id
_entity_poly.type
_entity_poly.pdbx_seq_one_letter_code
_entity_poly.pdbx_strand_id
1 'polypeptide(L)'
;MDSNEDDSRLFAQSVKHHHRVLSKALSDAVDLEFIEKNVVKKVKPPKVQKIKTITYTSNELELLVNNAIANEVYGPIIYSGPYTGARLGELRALTWEDVDFKNKKMFINKTAYDVRRKGVKIKYTTKHGERHIVMGKKLIKFLKDHKRKSDDNKRF
;
A
#
# COMPACT_ATOMS: atom_id res chain seq x y z
N MET A 1 -8.60 -13.64 39.62
CA MET A 1 -9.45 -12.44 39.51
C MET A 1 -8.50 -11.28 39.36
N ASP A 2 -8.32 -10.62 38.22
CA ASP A 2 -8.95 -10.68 36.90
C ASP A 2 -7.87 -10.33 35.87
N SER A 3 -7.65 -11.20 34.90
CA SER A 3 -6.70 -10.99 33.81
C SER A 3 -7.42 -11.05 32.47
N ASN A 4 -8.51 -10.28 32.30
CA ASN A 4 -9.34 -10.32 31.08
C ASN A 4 -10.04 -8.99 30.69
N GLU A 5 -9.72 -7.82 31.28
CA GLU A 5 -10.43 -6.57 30.94
C GLU A 5 -9.77 -5.69 29.85
N ASP A 6 -8.52 -5.92 29.47
CA ASP A 6 -7.77 -4.99 28.59
C ASP A 6 -7.81 -5.34 27.09
N ASP A 7 -8.35 -6.50 26.72
CA ASP A 7 -8.32 -7.01 25.33
C ASP A 7 -9.42 -6.39 24.42
N SER A 8 -10.27 -5.53 24.98
CA SER A 8 -11.42 -4.91 24.29
C SER A 8 -11.22 -3.44 23.89
N ARG A 9 -10.09 -2.82 24.28
CA ARG A 9 -9.86 -1.40 24.02
C ARG A 9 -9.34 -1.16 22.60
N LEU A 10 -10.12 -0.41 21.82
CA LEU A 10 -9.69 0.06 20.50
C LEU A 10 -8.51 1.03 20.61
N PHE A 11 -7.54 0.89 19.71
CA PHE A 11 -6.47 1.88 19.54
C PHE A 11 -7.03 3.29 19.30
N ALA A 12 -6.37 4.32 19.85
CA ALA A 12 -6.79 5.71 19.73
C ALA A 12 -7.01 6.17 18.28
N GLN A 13 -6.20 5.68 17.34
CA GLN A 13 -6.38 5.97 15.90
C GLN A 13 -7.68 5.36 15.37
N SER A 14 -8.00 4.13 15.78
CA SER A 14 -9.26 3.48 15.43
C SER A 14 -10.44 4.25 16.00
N VAL A 15 -10.43 4.62 17.29
CA VAL A 15 -11.48 5.44 17.90
C VAL A 15 -11.65 6.77 17.17
N LYS A 16 -10.55 7.43 16.80
CA LYS A 16 -10.58 8.67 16.02
C LYS A 16 -11.18 8.49 14.62
N HIS A 17 -10.93 7.37 13.95
CA HIS A 17 -11.58 7.06 12.67
C HIS A 17 -13.08 6.85 12.83
N HIS A 18 -13.52 6.07 13.83
CA HIS A 18 -14.94 5.87 14.12
C HIS A 18 -15.64 7.20 14.42
N HIS A 19 -15.02 8.05 15.26
CA HIS A 19 -15.53 9.39 15.55
C HIS A 19 -15.72 10.23 14.28
N ARG A 20 -14.75 10.21 13.35
CA ARG A 20 -14.86 10.94 12.07
C ARG A 20 -16.01 10.42 11.21
N VAL A 21 -16.17 9.11 11.09
CA VAL A 21 -17.25 8.51 10.30
C VAL A 21 -18.60 8.88 10.88
N LEU A 22 -18.79 8.70 12.19
CA LEU A 22 -20.03 9.07 12.89
C LEU A 22 -20.31 10.56 12.79
N SER A 23 -19.29 11.40 12.96
CA SER A 23 -19.45 12.85 12.84
C SER A 23 -19.90 13.25 11.44
N LYS A 24 -19.36 12.64 10.37
CA LYS A 24 -19.81 12.92 9.00
C LYS A 24 -21.25 12.44 8.77
N ALA A 25 -21.56 11.20 9.14
CA ALA A 25 -22.90 10.63 8.95
C ALA A 25 -24.00 11.46 9.65
N LEU A 26 -23.77 11.87 10.90
CA LEU A 26 -24.73 12.71 11.62
C LEU A 26 -24.77 14.15 11.12
N SER A 27 -23.68 14.66 10.54
CA SER A 27 -23.72 15.96 9.87
C SER A 27 -24.58 15.89 8.61
N ASP A 28 -24.44 14.82 7.81
CA ASP A 28 -25.28 14.62 6.63
C ASP A 28 -26.76 14.46 7.01
N ALA A 29 -27.05 13.77 8.11
CA ALA A 29 -28.42 13.64 8.62
C ALA A 29 -29.01 14.98 9.11
N VAL A 30 -28.19 15.91 9.59
CA VAL A 30 -28.63 17.28 9.90
C VAL A 30 -28.88 18.07 8.62
N ASP A 31 -27.97 17.98 7.64
CA ASP A 31 -28.11 18.68 6.36
C ASP A 31 -29.34 18.20 5.56
N LEU A 32 -29.73 16.94 5.75
CA LEU A 32 -30.95 16.32 5.21
C LEU A 32 -32.18 16.49 6.13
N GLU A 33 -32.06 17.24 7.22
CA GLU A 33 -33.12 17.53 8.18
C GLU A 33 -33.76 16.30 8.86
N PHE A 34 -33.09 15.14 8.83
CA PHE A 34 -33.54 13.94 9.54
C PHE A 34 -33.36 14.05 11.05
N ILE A 35 -32.38 14.82 11.50
CA ILE A 35 -32.14 15.12 12.90
C ILE A 35 -31.78 16.60 13.05
N GLU A 36 -32.10 17.18 14.21
CA GLU A 36 -31.84 18.61 14.44
C GLU A 36 -30.37 18.94 14.68
N LYS A 37 -29.58 17.99 15.23
CA LYS A 37 -28.20 18.26 15.63
C LYS A 37 -27.31 17.02 15.63
N ASN A 38 -26.04 17.26 15.34
CA ASN A 38 -24.98 16.25 15.40
C ASN A 38 -24.38 16.17 16.82
N VAL A 39 -24.76 15.13 17.58
CA VAL A 39 -24.30 14.93 18.97
C VAL A 39 -22.79 14.64 19.09
N VAL A 40 -22.18 14.08 18.05
CA VAL A 40 -20.75 13.69 18.05
C VAL A 40 -19.83 14.90 18.14
N LYS A 41 -20.30 16.08 17.70
CA LYS A 41 -19.55 17.35 17.81
C LYS A 41 -19.27 17.76 19.26
N LYS A 42 -20.05 17.27 20.23
CA LYS A 42 -19.84 17.53 21.67
C LYS A 42 -18.77 16.64 22.29
N VAL A 43 -18.34 15.59 21.58
CA VAL A 43 -17.34 14.62 22.06
C VAL A 43 -16.00 14.92 21.40
N LYS A 44 -14.94 15.08 22.20
CA LYS A 44 -13.58 15.22 21.69
C LYS A 44 -12.98 13.83 21.45
N PRO A 45 -12.49 13.52 20.23
CA PRO A 45 -11.82 12.25 19.98
C PRO A 45 -10.49 12.17 20.74
N PRO A 46 -9.98 10.96 21.03
CA PRO A 46 -8.70 10.81 21.72
C PRO A 46 -7.56 11.41 20.90
N LYS A 47 -6.55 11.92 21.61
CA LYS A 47 -5.30 12.36 20.99
C LYS A 47 -4.53 11.14 20.51
N VAL A 48 -4.25 11.09 19.22
CA VAL A 48 -3.39 10.05 18.64
C VAL A 48 -1.95 10.53 18.77
N GLN A 49 -1.15 9.75 19.48
CA GLN A 49 0.29 9.98 19.56
C GLN A 49 0.91 9.69 18.19
N LYS A 50 1.70 10.64 17.68
CA LYS A 50 2.45 10.43 16.45
C LYS A 50 3.62 9.49 16.77
N ILE A 51 3.59 8.30 16.21
CA ILE A 51 4.73 7.38 16.26
C ILE A 51 5.76 7.90 15.28
N LYS A 52 7.01 8.06 15.73
CA LYS A 52 8.13 8.40 14.84
C LYS A 52 8.37 7.23 13.89
N THR A 53 8.23 7.47 12.59
CA THR A 53 8.56 6.45 11.58
C THR A 53 10.07 6.21 11.60
N ILE A 54 10.47 4.96 11.83
CA ILE A 54 11.86 4.51 11.65
C ILE A 54 12.06 4.23 10.16
N THR A 55 13.13 4.78 9.59
CA THR A 55 13.47 4.62 8.17
C THR A 55 14.82 3.93 8.05
N TYR A 56 14.98 3.09 7.02
CA TYR A 56 16.27 2.50 6.70
C TYR A 56 17.31 3.57 6.39
N THR A 57 18.51 3.38 6.94
CA THR A 57 19.73 4.02 6.45
C THR A 57 20.09 3.48 5.06
N SER A 58 20.98 4.18 4.35
CA SER A 58 21.46 3.73 3.03
C SER A 58 22.06 2.32 3.08
N ASN A 59 22.82 2.00 4.14
CA ASN A 59 23.47 0.70 4.30
C ASN A 59 22.47 -0.41 4.60
N GLU A 60 21.49 -0.16 5.47
CA GLU A 60 20.43 -1.14 5.76
C GLU A 60 19.55 -1.39 4.53
N LEU A 61 19.26 -0.34 3.76
CA LEU A 61 18.50 -0.47 2.53
C LEU A 61 19.27 -1.29 1.48
N GLU A 62 20.56 -1.03 1.31
CA GLU A 62 21.43 -1.78 0.42
C GLU A 62 21.51 -3.25 0.84
N LEU A 63 21.67 -3.52 2.14
CA LEU A 63 21.64 -4.87 2.68
C LEU A 63 20.30 -5.57 2.39
N LEU A 64 19.17 -4.89 2.62
CA LEU A 64 17.84 -5.43 2.37
C LEU A 64 17.65 -5.80 0.90
N VAL A 65 17.93 -4.87 -0.03
CA VAL A 65 17.68 -5.13 -1.46
C VAL A 65 18.62 -6.19 -2.01
N ASN A 66 19.87 -6.25 -1.55
CA ASN A 66 20.84 -7.26 -2.02
C ASN A 66 20.45 -8.68 -1.56
N ASN A 67 20.00 -8.83 -0.31
CA ASN A 67 19.52 -10.12 0.19
C ASN A 67 18.21 -10.55 -0.47
N ALA A 68 17.34 -9.59 -0.83
CA ALA A 68 16.06 -9.89 -1.46
C ALA A 68 16.20 -10.49 -2.87
N ILE A 69 17.31 -10.25 -3.60
CA ILE A 69 17.52 -10.73 -4.98
C ILE A 69 17.42 -12.26 -5.08
N ALA A 70 17.80 -12.98 -4.04
CA ALA A 70 17.76 -14.45 -4.01
C ALA A 70 16.32 -15.02 -3.96
N ASN A 71 15.34 -14.23 -3.54
CA ASN A 71 13.95 -14.66 -3.45
C ASN A 71 13.18 -14.31 -4.73
N GLU A 72 12.78 -15.31 -5.50
CA GLU A 72 12.11 -15.06 -6.80
C GLU A 72 10.71 -14.45 -6.67
N VAL A 73 10.03 -14.67 -5.54
CA VAL A 73 8.64 -14.23 -5.32
C VAL A 73 8.59 -12.81 -4.77
N TYR A 74 9.29 -12.56 -3.66
CA TYR A 74 9.26 -11.28 -2.96
C TYR A 74 10.41 -10.34 -3.37
N GLY A 75 11.51 -10.89 -3.89
CA GLY A 75 12.68 -10.13 -4.31
C GLY A 75 12.38 -9.00 -5.28
N PRO A 76 11.61 -9.24 -6.35
CA PRO A 76 11.25 -8.17 -7.29
C PRO A 76 10.48 -7.01 -6.65
N ILE A 77 9.61 -7.30 -5.67
CA ILE A 77 8.82 -6.32 -4.96
C ILE A 77 9.72 -5.49 -4.02
N ILE A 78 10.51 -6.18 -3.19
CA ILE A 78 11.41 -5.54 -2.22
C ILE A 78 12.48 -4.72 -2.92
N TYR A 79 13.04 -5.23 -4.02
CA TYR A 79 14.04 -4.51 -4.80
C TYR A 79 13.43 -3.28 -5.48
N SER A 80 12.24 -3.39 -6.09
CA SER A 80 11.64 -2.29 -6.86
C SER A 80 11.06 -1.18 -5.98
N GLY A 81 10.56 -1.49 -4.78
CA GLY A 81 9.88 -0.52 -3.91
C GLY A 81 10.70 0.76 -3.65
N PRO A 82 11.94 0.67 -3.16
CA PRO A 82 12.77 1.83 -2.87
C PRO A 82 13.11 2.68 -4.11
N TYR A 83 13.23 2.06 -5.29
CA TYR A 83 13.57 2.77 -6.53
C TYR A 83 12.37 3.40 -7.23
N THR A 84 11.15 3.02 -6.85
CA THR A 84 9.92 3.46 -7.54
C THR A 84 9.00 4.26 -6.63
N GLY A 85 9.05 4.04 -5.31
CA GLY A 85 8.05 4.57 -4.38
C GLY A 85 6.63 4.03 -4.63
N ALA A 86 6.49 2.97 -5.43
CA ALA A 86 5.21 2.35 -5.70
C ALA A 86 4.67 1.62 -4.46
N ARG A 87 3.34 1.65 -4.29
CA ARG A 87 2.67 0.95 -3.18
C ARG A 87 2.75 -0.56 -3.40
N LEU A 88 2.71 -1.34 -2.32
CA LEU A 88 2.78 -2.80 -2.39
C LEU A 88 1.75 -3.40 -3.36
N GLY A 89 0.50 -2.93 -3.33
CA GLY A 89 -0.54 -3.39 -4.25
C GLY A 89 -0.24 -3.05 -5.71
N GLU A 90 0.37 -1.89 -5.97
CA GLU A 90 0.78 -1.49 -7.32
C GLU A 90 1.90 -2.41 -7.84
N LEU A 91 2.93 -2.66 -7.01
CA LEU A 91 4.03 -3.59 -7.35
C LEU A 91 3.54 -5.02 -7.57
N ARG A 92 2.63 -5.52 -6.73
CA ARG A 92 2.03 -6.85 -6.85
C ARG A 92 1.20 -7.03 -8.12
N ALA A 93 0.74 -5.95 -8.74
CA ALA A 93 -0.11 -5.99 -9.91
C ALA A 93 0.65 -5.77 -11.23
N LEU A 94 1.95 -5.45 -11.17
CA LEU A 94 2.76 -5.20 -12.35
C LEU A 94 2.84 -6.44 -13.26
N THR A 95 2.78 -6.19 -14.55
CA THR A 95 3.01 -7.16 -15.63
C THR A 95 4.13 -6.67 -16.54
N TRP A 96 4.70 -7.56 -17.36
CA TRP A 96 5.77 -7.17 -18.27
C TRP A 96 5.35 -6.16 -19.33
N GLU A 97 4.06 -6.04 -19.63
CA GLU A 97 3.49 -5.02 -20.51
C GLU A 97 3.55 -3.61 -19.89
N ASP A 98 3.60 -3.51 -18.57
CA ASP A 98 3.71 -2.24 -17.86
C ASP A 98 5.16 -1.73 -17.78
N VAL A 99 6.14 -2.48 -18.32
CA VAL A 99 7.57 -2.14 -18.23
C VAL A 99 8.16 -1.90 -19.62
N ASP A 100 8.33 -0.62 -19.95
CA ASP A 100 8.99 -0.18 -21.18
C ASP A 100 10.50 0.00 -20.93
N PHE A 101 11.27 -1.04 -21.27
CA PHE A 101 12.72 -1.03 -21.17
C PHE A 101 13.41 -0.10 -22.18
N LYS A 102 12.76 0.22 -23.31
CA LYS A 102 13.33 1.09 -24.35
C LYS A 102 13.31 2.54 -23.87
N ASN A 103 12.16 2.99 -23.38
CA ASN A 103 11.97 4.34 -22.87
C ASN A 103 12.29 4.46 -21.37
N LYS A 104 12.67 3.35 -20.71
CA LYS A 104 13.01 3.29 -19.28
C LYS A 104 11.86 3.73 -18.38
N LYS A 105 10.63 3.33 -18.71
CA LYS A 105 9.42 3.71 -17.99
C LYS A 105 8.71 2.49 -17.42
N MET A 106 8.22 2.61 -16.20
CA MET A 106 7.30 1.67 -15.56
C MET A 106 5.95 2.36 -15.40
N PHE A 107 4.88 1.74 -15.89
CA PHE A 107 3.53 2.26 -15.82
C PHE A 107 2.82 1.72 -14.58
N ILE A 108 2.26 2.62 -13.76
CA ILE A 108 1.46 2.28 -12.60
C ILE A 108 0.01 2.64 -12.92
N ASN A 109 -0.75 1.62 -13.31
CA ASN A 109 -2.13 1.73 -13.79
C ASN A 109 -3.11 0.77 -13.08
N LYS A 110 -2.61 -0.09 -12.18
CA LYS A 110 -3.40 -1.10 -11.49
C LYS A 110 -2.83 -1.43 -10.12
N THR A 111 -3.68 -1.95 -9.24
CA THR A 111 -3.33 -2.36 -7.88
C THR A 111 -3.99 -3.69 -7.54
N ALA A 112 -3.23 -4.55 -6.88
CA ALA A 112 -3.67 -5.84 -6.35
C ALA A 112 -4.00 -5.70 -4.87
N TYR A 113 -5.13 -6.28 -4.47
CA TYR A 113 -5.59 -6.26 -3.08
C TYR A 113 -6.29 -7.57 -2.73
N ASP A 114 -6.22 -7.94 -1.46
CA ASP A 114 -6.79 -9.17 -0.96
C ASP A 114 -8.25 -8.95 -0.54
N VAL A 115 -9.16 -9.78 -1.04
CA VAL A 115 -10.57 -9.77 -0.66
C VAL A 115 -10.85 -10.98 0.21
N ARG A 116 -11.35 -10.75 1.43
CA ARG A 116 -11.65 -11.80 2.40
C ARG A 116 -12.47 -12.92 1.74
N ARG A 117 -11.97 -14.15 1.81
CA ARG A 117 -12.57 -15.37 1.21
C ARG A 117 -12.74 -15.35 -0.32
N LYS A 118 -12.18 -14.37 -1.03
CA LYS A 118 -12.29 -14.25 -2.50
C LYS A 118 -10.94 -14.12 -3.22
N GLY A 119 -9.84 -14.24 -2.48
CA GLY A 119 -8.48 -14.18 -3.01
C GLY A 119 -8.06 -12.79 -3.45
N VAL A 120 -7.01 -12.74 -4.27
CA VAL A 120 -6.45 -11.49 -4.82
C VAL A 120 -7.35 -10.97 -5.94
N LYS A 121 -7.63 -9.67 -5.93
CA LYS A 121 -8.30 -8.94 -7.01
C LYS A 121 -7.40 -7.83 -7.52
N ILE A 122 -7.51 -7.54 -8.82
CA ILE A 122 -6.82 -6.43 -9.49
C ILE A 122 -7.86 -5.37 -9.83
N LYS A 123 -7.54 -4.11 -9.50
CA LYS A 123 -8.33 -2.94 -9.86
C LYS A 123 -7.47 -1.96 -10.64
N TYR A 124 -7.95 -1.51 -11.79
CA TYR A 124 -7.33 -0.43 -12.55
C TYR A 124 -7.53 0.91 -11.84
N THR A 125 -6.49 1.74 -11.85
CA THR A 125 -6.58 3.12 -11.37
C THR A 125 -7.52 3.92 -12.27
N THR A 126 -8.14 4.96 -11.73
CA THR A 126 -8.86 5.92 -12.57
C THR A 126 -7.88 6.63 -13.51
N LYS A 127 -8.35 7.24 -14.60
CA LYS A 127 -7.49 7.97 -15.56
C LYS A 127 -6.56 9.00 -14.89
N HIS A 128 -7.02 9.64 -13.81
CA HIS A 128 -6.23 10.61 -13.04
C HIS A 128 -5.18 9.96 -12.11
N GLY A 129 -5.30 8.66 -11.83
CA GLY A 129 -4.39 7.90 -10.98
C GLY A 129 -3.28 7.16 -11.73
N GLU A 130 -3.37 7.10 -13.06
CA GLU A 130 -2.32 6.52 -13.91
C GLU A 130 -1.08 7.41 -13.91
N ARG A 131 0.09 6.80 -13.71
CA ARG A 131 1.37 7.50 -13.77
C ARG A 131 2.45 6.60 -14.34
N HIS A 132 3.57 7.18 -14.73
CA HIS A 132 4.77 6.42 -15.04
C HIS A 132 5.95 6.87 -14.19
N ILE A 133 6.87 5.94 -13.98
CA ILE A 133 8.07 6.13 -13.17
C ILE A 133 9.27 5.89 -14.09
N VAL A 134 10.20 6.83 -14.10
CA VAL A 134 11.48 6.67 -14.83
C VAL A 134 12.38 5.73 -14.04
N MET A 135 12.82 4.66 -14.68
CA MET A 135 13.63 3.62 -14.03
C MET A 135 15.12 3.94 -14.12
N GLY A 136 15.80 3.87 -12.98
CA GLY A 136 17.26 3.95 -12.92
C GLY A 136 17.95 2.72 -13.51
N LYS A 137 19.23 2.85 -13.87
CA LYS A 137 20.03 1.77 -14.50
C LYS A 137 20.03 0.46 -13.69
N LYS A 138 20.13 0.55 -12.36
CA LYS A 138 20.11 -0.61 -11.45
C LYS A 138 18.79 -1.39 -11.56
N LEU A 139 17.66 -0.70 -11.49
CA LEU A 139 16.33 -1.29 -11.61
C LEU A 139 16.10 -1.94 -12.98
N ILE A 140 16.50 -1.27 -14.06
CA ILE A 140 16.39 -1.82 -15.43
C ILE A 140 17.18 -3.13 -15.54
N LYS A 141 18.44 -3.15 -15.06
CA LYS A 141 19.28 -4.34 -15.10
C LYS A 141 18.62 -5.49 -14.34
N PHE A 142 18.20 -5.23 -13.09
CA PHE A 142 17.52 -6.21 -12.25
C PHE A 142 16.25 -6.76 -12.90
N LEU A 143 15.37 -5.90 -13.42
CA LEU A 143 14.11 -6.33 -14.04
C LEU A 143 14.33 -7.11 -15.34
N LYS A 144 15.37 -6.80 -16.13
CA LYS A 144 15.75 -7.60 -17.30
C LYS A 144 16.20 -9.00 -16.90
N ASP A 145 17.03 -9.11 -15.87
CA ASP A 145 17.50 -10.40 -15.35
C ASP A 145 16.34 -11.22 -14.79
N HIS A 146 15.41 -10.59 -14.06
CA HIS A 146 14.21 -11.23 -13.55
C HIS A 146 13.26 -11.68 -14.67
N LYS A 147 13.08 -10.87 -15.72
CA LYS A 147 12.26 -11.24 -16.89
C LYS A 147 12.76 -12.50 -17.57
N ARG A 148 14.08 -12.58 -17.83
CA ARG A 148 14.71 -13.76 -18.43
C ARG A 148 14.43 -15.02 -17.61
N LYS A 149 14.64 -14.99 -16.29
CA LYS A 149 14.37 -16.12 -15.40
C LYS A 149 12.89 -16.53 -15.41
N SER A 150 11.98 -15.55 -15.44
CA SER A 150 10.53 -15.82 -15.51
C SER A 150 10.13 -16.50 -16.81
N ASP A 151 10.75 -16.14 -17.93
CA ASP A 151 10.48 -16.75 -19.23
C ASP A 151 11.06 -18.18 -19.32
N ASP A 152 12.20 -18.44 -18.68
CA ASP A 152 12.81 -19.78 -18.58
C ASP A 152 11.96 -20.74 -17.72
N ASN A 153 11.42 -20.26 -16.59
CA ASN A 153 10.57 -21.06 -15.70
C ASN A 153 9.18 -21.39 -16.28
N LYS A 154 8.74 -20.69 -17.35
CA LYS A 154 7.49 -20.99 -18.07
C LYS A 154 7.63 -22.06 -19.16
N ARG A 155 8.86 -22.54 -19.42
CA ARG A 155 9.16 -23.56 -20.46
C ARG A 155 9.12 -25.00 -19.94
N PHE A 156 8.64 -25.20 -18.72
CA PHE A 156 8.35 -26.50 -18.09
C PHE A 156 6.88 -26.52 -17.66
#